data_AF-A0A1X0X199-F1
#
_entry.id   AF-A0A1X0X199-F1
#
_cell.length_a   1.000
_cell.length_b   1.000
_cell.length_c   1.000
_cell.angle_alpha   90.00
_cell.angle_beta   90.00
_cell.angle_gamma   90.00
#
_symmetry.space_group_name_H-M   'P 1'
#
loop_
_entity.id
_entity.type
_entity.pdbx_description
1 polymer ?
#
loop_
_entity_poly.entity_id
_entity_poly.type
_entity_poly.pdbx_seq_one_letter_code
_entity_poly.pdbx_strand_id
1 'polypeptide(L)' 'MNNARQDNDLIKEIIEKHFENMVDDVLEHTETYYEALGAISSIKGSKIPNMLHLADCLVKAIRKRAMQQKTPNHKN' A
#
# COMPACT_ATOMS: atom_id res chain seq x y z
N MET A 1 -15.47 16.15 27.57
CA MET A 1 -14.24 15.42 27.19
C MET A 1 -14.64 14.27 26.28
N ASN A 2 -14.59 14.46 24.96
CA ASN A 2 -14.73 13.42 23.93
C ASN A 2 -13.87 13.73 22.67
N ASN A 3 -13.28 14.93 22.59
CA ASN A 3 -12.67 15.44 21.37
C ASN A 3 -11.35 14.74 21.01
N ALA A 4 -10.47 14.46 21.98
CA ALA A 4 -9.16 13.86 21.71
C ALA A 4 -9.24 12.44 21.10
N ARG A 5 -10.32 11.70 21.37
CA ARG A 5 -10.51 10.34 20.85
C ARG A 5 -11.05 10.38 19.41
N GLN A 6 -12.02 11.27 19.14
CA GLN A 6 -12.52 11.52 17.79
C GLN A 6 -11.44 12.08 16.86
N ASP A 7 -10.58 12.96 17.35
CA ASP A 7 -9.47 13.52 16.56
C ASP A 7 -8.46 12.43 16.17
N ASN A 8 -8.15 11.51 17.08
CA ASN A 8 -7.27 10.37 16.80
C ASN A 8 -7.89 9.38 15.80
N ASP A 9 -9.19 9.11 15.91
CA ASP A 9 -9.90 8.24 14.97
C ASP A 9 -9.93 8.86 13.56
N LEU A 10 -10.14 10.17 13.45
CA LEU A 10 -10.09 10.90 12.18
C LEU A 10 -8.68 10.91 11.57
N ILE A 11 -7.65 11.18 12.38
CA ILE A 11 -6.24 11.14 11.92
C ILE A 11 -5.91 9.73 11.41
N LYS A 12 -6.36 8.70 12.11
CA LYS A 12 -6.17 7.31 11.69
C LYS A 12 -6.82 7.04 10.34
N GLU A 13 -8.08 7.46 10.13
CA GLU A 13 -8.78 7.30 8.85
C GLU A 13 -8.05 8.00 7.70
N ILE A 14 -7.55 9.22 7.93
CA ILE A 14 -6.77 9.98 6.93
C ILE A 14 -5.49 9.22 6.55
N ILE A 15 -4.77 8.69 7.54
CA ILE A 15 -3.53 7.93 7.31
C ILE A 15 -3.83 6.63 6.55
N GLU A 16 -4.88 5.90 6.94
CA GLU A 16 -5.29 4.66 6.29
C GLU A 16 -5.65 4.91 4.81
N LYS A 17 -6.47 5.93 4.54
CA LYS A 17 -6.86 6.30 3.16
C LYS A 17 -5.68 6.74 2.32
N HIS A 18 -4.77 7.53 2.90
CA HIS A 18 -3.55 7.94 2.19
C HIS A 18 -2.70 6.73 1.81
N PHE A 19 -2.54 5.78 2.73
CA PHE A 19 -1.78 4.56 2.47
C PHE A 19 -2.45 3.67 1.41
N GLU A 20 -3.78 3.54 1.43
CA GLU A 20 -4.52 2.82 0.37
C GLU A 20 -4.30 3.46 -1.00
N ASN A 21 -4.41 4.78 -1.10
CA ASN A 21 -4.17 5.51 -2.35
C ASN A 21 -2.74 5.26 -2.87
N MET A 22 -1.72 5.26 -1.99
CA MET A 22 -0.35 4.94 -2.42
C MET A 22 -0.23 3.53 -3.02
N VAL A 23 -0.98 2.55 -2.48
CA VAL A 23 -0.99 1.19 -3.04
C VAL A 23 -1.72 1.18 -4.39
N ASP A 24 -2.83 1.92 -4.53
CA ASP A 24 -3.53 2.08 -5.81
C ASP A 24 -2.65 2.72 -6.87
N ASP A 25 -1.97 3.83 -6.55
CA ASP A 25 -1.06 4.51 -7.47
C ASP A 25 0.04 3.56 -7.97
N VAL A 26 0.65 2.76 -7.09
CA VAL A 26 1.68 1.78 -7.48
C VAL A 26 1.11 0.73 -8.41
N LEU A 27 -0.12 0.25 -8.16
CA LEU A 27 -0.76 -0.75 -9.01
C LEU A 27 -1.26 -0.19 -10.34
N GLU A 28 -1.63 1.09 -10.40
CA GLU A 28 -2.03 1.76 -11.64
C GLU A 28 -0.84 1.94 -12.59
N HIS A 29 0.36 2.14 -12.03
CA HIS A 29 1.59 2.39 -12.80
C HIS A 29 2.44 1.12 -13.03
N THR A 30 1.90 -0.08 -12.78
CA THR A 30 2.61 -1.34 -13.01
C THR A 30 1.70 -2.36 -13.68
N GLU A 31 2.24 -3.14 -14.61
CA GLU A 31 1.47 -4.12 -15.38
C GLU A 31 1.20 -5.40 -14.60
N THR A 32 2.10 -5.73 -13.67
CA THR A 32 2.00 -6.96 -12.86
C THR A 32 2.30 -6.71 -11.40
N TYR A 33 1.76 -7.57 -10.54
CA TYR A 33 2.13 -7.59 -9.12
C TYR A 33 3.63 -7.81 -8.90
N TYR A 34 4.32 -8.52 -9.80
CA TYR A 34 5.75 -8.72 -9.68
C TYR A 34 6.51 -7.41 -9.94
N GLU A 35 6.10 -6.64 -10.94
CA GLU A 35 6.65 -5.32 -11.24
C GLU A 35 6.40 -4.34 -10.08
N ALA A 36 5.18 -4.29 -9.55
CA ALA A 36 4.84 -3.51 -8.35
C ALA A 36 5.77 -3.83 -7.17
N LEU A 37 5.99 -5.13 -6.89
CA LEU A 37 6.89 -5.57 -5.83
C LEU A 37 8.36 -5.22 -6.12
N GLY A 38 8.79 -5.29 -7.37
CA GLY A 38 10.13 -4.90 -7.81
C GLY A 38 10.39 -3.40 -7.63
N ALA A 39 9.43 -2.56 -8.00
CA ALA A 39 9.50 -1.11 -7.82
C ALA A 39 9.66 -0.73 -6.33
N ILE A 40 8.82 -1.30 -5.45
CA ILE A 40 8.92 -1.05 -4.01
C ILE A 40 10.25 -1.59 -3.42
N SER A 41 10.70 -2.77 -3.87
CA SER A 41 11.97 -3.35 -3.40
C SER A 41 13.18 -2.50 -3.82
N SER A 42 13.11 -1.84 -4.97
CA SER A 42 14.16 -0.92 -5.44
C SER A 42 14.26 0.33 -4.54
N ILE A 43 13.12 0.82 -4.03
CA ILE A 43 13.08 1.94 -3.07
C ILE A 43 13.67 1.52 -1.72
N LYS A 44 13.46 0.27 -1.28
CA LYS A 44 14.05 -0.26 -0.04
C LYS A 44 15.58 -0.26 -0.06
N GLY A 45 16.20 -0.37 -1.24
CA GLY A 45 17.66 -0.25 -1.43
C GLY A 45 18.18 1.19 -1.50
N SER A 46 17.29 2.19 -1.51
CA SER A 46 17.67 3.60 -1.58
C SER A 46 18.20 4.13 -0.24
N LYS A 47 19.01 5.20 -0.27
CA LYS A 47 19.56 5.85 0.93
C LYS A 47 18.55 6.77 1.63
N ILE A 48 17.25 6.62 1.35
CA ILE A 48 16.20 7.45 1.95
C ILE A 48 15.95 6.97 3.39
N PRO A 49 16.10 7.83 4.41
CA PRO A 49 15.83 7.46 5.80
C PRO A 49 14.38 7.00 5.98
N ASN A 50 14.16 6.05 6.89
CA ASN A 50 12.83 5.57 7.28
C ASN A 50 11.98 4.93 6.16
N MET A 51 12.53 4.67 4.98
CA MET A 51 11.81 4.02 3.88
C MET A 51 11.63 2.51 4.07
N LEU A 52 12.45 1.87 4.92
CA LEU A 52 12.44 0.43 5.11
C LEU A 52 11.06 -0.11 5.55
N HIS A 53 10.47 0.51 6.58
CA HIS A 53 9.19 0.07 7.12
C HIS A 53 8.03 0.39 6.18
N LEU A 54 8.09 1.54 5.49
CA LEU A 54 7.08 1.92 4.50
C LEU A 54 7.06 0.94 3.33
N ALA A 55 8.24 0.59 2.79
CA ALA A 55 8.38 -0.39 1.73
C ALA A 55 7.84 -1.77 2.15
N ASP A 56 8.16 -2.23 3.36
CA ASP A 56 7.66 -3.51 3.87
C ASP A 56 6.13 -3.53 4.05
N CYS A 57 5.53 -2.41 4.48
CA CYS A 57 4.08 -2.26 4.56
C CYS A 57 3.42 -2.29 3.18
N LEU A 58 3.97 -1.56 2.20
CA LEU A 58 3.45 -1.51 0.83
C LEU A 58 3.50 -2.89 0.17
N VAL A 59 4.61 -3.62 0.31
CA VAL A 59 4.74 -5.01 -0.18
C VAL A 59 3.63 -5.91 0.37
N LYS A 60 3.33 -5.81 1.67
CA LYS A 60 2.27 -6.61 2.30
C LYS A 60 0.88 -6.24 1.76
N ALA A 61 0.61 -4.95 1.58
CA ALA A 61 -0.68 -4.47 1.07
C ALA A 61 -0.91 -4.90 -0.39
N ILE A 62 0.11 -4.77 -1.24
CA ILE A 62 0.09 -5.24 -2.64
C ILE A 62 -0.20 -6.74 -2.69
N ARG A 63 0.50 -7.55 -1.89
CA ARG A 63 0.26 -9.00 -1.79
C ARG A 63 -1.16 -9.33 -1.33
N LYS A 64 -1.67 -8.59 -0.34
CA LYS A 64 -3.04 -8.78 0.16
C LYS A 64 -4.07 -8.51 -0.95
N ARG A 65 -3.93 -7.42 -1.71
CA ARG A 65 -4.80 -7.14 -2.87
C ARG A 65 -4.71 -8.22 -3.93
N ALA A 66 -3.50 -8.67 -4.26
CA ALA A 66 -3.30 -9.78 -5.21
C ALA A 66 -4.02 -11.07 -4.78
N MET A 67 -3.97 -11.39 -3.48
CA MET A 67 -4.68 -12.54 -2.92
C MET A 67 -6.21 -12.37 -2.88
N GLN A 68 -6.69 -11.13 -2.73
CA GLN A 68 -8.12 -10.80 -2.75
C GLN A 68 -8.70 -10.77 -4.17
N GLN A 69 -7.90 -10.45 -5.19
CA GLN A 69 -8.28 -10.57 -6.60
C GLN A 69 -8.41 -12.02 -7.10
N LYS A 70 -8.49 -13.03 -6.21
CA LYS A 70 -8.79 -14.44 -6.54
C LYS A 70 -10.22 -14.70 -7.05
N THR A 71 -10.79 -13.78 -7.82
CA THR A 71 -11.77 -14.09 -8.86
C THR A 71 -11.02 -14.04 -10.18
N PRO A 72 -11.05 -15.10 -11.00
CA PRO A 72 -10.26 -15.15 -12.22
C PRO A 72 -10.67 -13.98 -13.11
N ASN A 73 -9.72 -13.09 -13.41
CA ASN A 73 -9.87 -12.03 -14.41
C ASN A 73 -9.90 -12.59 -15.86
N HIS A 74 -10.24 -13.87 -16.00
CA HIS A 74 -10.59 -14.54 -17.22
C HIS A 74 -12.02 -15.08 -17.08
N LYS A 75 -12.98 -14.25 -17.44
CA LYS A 75 -14.12 -14.78 -18.20
C LYS A 75 -13.55 -15.20 -19.56
N ASN A 76 -13.47 -16.51 -19.79
CA ASN A 76 -13.35 -17.06 -21.15
C ASN A 76 -14.52 -16.57 -22.01
#